data_AF-A0A1I6LJJ9-F1
#
_entry.id   AF-A0A1I6LJJ9-F1
#
_cell.length_a   1.000
_cell.length_b   1.000
_cell.length_c   1.000
_cell.angle_alpha   90.00
_cell.angle_beta   90.00
_cell.angle_gamma   90.00
#
_symmetry.space_group_name_H-M   'P 1'
#
loop_
_entity.id
_entity.type
_entity.pdbx_description
1 polymer ?
#
loop_
_entity_poly.entity_id
_entity_poly.type
_entity_poly.pdbx_seq_one_letter_code
_entity_poly.pdbx_strand_id
1 'polypeptide(L)'
;MSLRRSVAPSLRATHPALFLVGFAVVALQSALSFALAAVEAPLSPVYSPLFALGGPLVVAVLTLPLAVGLYEPIREGTDGARETLRAAVRAIRRRYWTVLAANLTALAVAAGVALAGTALAFVLGTALRYAQYATGDPGQPVAVLTVWGFPILFAVFLAAGLPVTRFADVFATYEGEGPRAAWRPSAVFARRKPLSFLGYALATVVLLGTAQTLQYAFAQVDDVASLAAGIGAILAVGTVGFTLASALHVTYFERTVAPAVQAVPRVTTRWTRLAAVAVVLLAAVAGAGYVRAVDAGAGQAELQELPDDHEAAYAVAATNTREANHRRTVLARNATEPDSEWRKTSESAIDYDDRRASIFFYGEDPDVRVGSYHGEGTIAMPSGGGSWRGTFGPVTRERNDWTVIAMPGYAVSDPTDVAPVPKRGAAWSVAHSNASVLVYQSTTADDIRTAFSTSYAGMNGELANDSYLRVVVDRERGVVDTVRIRAHSLDSGNAYEYEMRYGAGETVDVERPEAIGSRSPLEWAWDVLYY
;
A
#
# COMPACT_ATOMS: atom_id res chain seq x y z
N MET A 1 -38.10 2.81 11.85
CA MET A 1 -38.52 4.16 12.30
C MET A 1 -38.13 5.15 11.22
N SER A 2 -39.03 6.03 10.75
CA SER A 2 -38.70 6.97 9.67
C SER A 2 -37.90 8.16 10.20
N LEU A 3 -36.84 8.55 9.46
CA LEU A 3 -35.96 9.69 9.74
C LEU A 3 -36.72 10.98 10.08
N ARG A 4 -37.92 11.18 9.49
CA ARG A 4 -38.81 12.32 9.76
C ARG A 4 -39.24 12.47 11.23
N ARG A 5 -39.47 11.37 11.97
CA ARG A 5 -39.90 11.44 13.39
C ARG A 5 -38.74 11.78 14.35
N SER A 6 -37.50 11.61 13.92
CA SER A 6 -36.29 11.88 14.70
C SER A 6 -35.69 13.27 14.45
N VAL A 7 -35.83 13.84 13.24
CA VAL A 7 -35.20 15.12 12.87
C VAL A 7 -35.98 16.34 13.37
N ALA A 8 -37.31 16.34 13.29
CA ALA A 8 -38.12 17.50 13.68
C ALA A 8 -37.98 17.91 15.16
N PRO A 9 -37.86 16.99 16.14
CA PRO A 9 -37.57 17.34 17.53
C PRO A 9 -36.15 17.91 17.72
N SER A 10 -35.15 17.38 17.01
CA SER A 10 -33.77 17.88 17.09
C SER A 10 -33.64 19.31 16.55
N LEU A 11 -34.39 19.67 15.50
CA LEU A 11 -34.45 21.04 14.98
C LEU A 11 -35.14 22.02 15.95
N ARG A 12 -36.10 21.55 16.75
CA ARG A 12 -36.75 22.38 17.78
C ARG A 12 -35.86 22.56 19.01
N ALA A 13 -34.95 21.63 19.27
CA ALA A 13 -33.99 21.71 20.37
C ALA A 13 -32.81 22.65 20.07
N THR A 14 -32.62 23.07 18.81
CA THR A 14 -31.53 23.98 18.43
C THR A 14 -31.90 25.46 18.62
N HIS A 15 -31.53 26.02 19.77
CA HIS A 15 -31.55 27.46 20.06
C HIS A 15 -30.47 28.22 19.26
N PRO A 16 -30.68 29.47 18.78
CA PRO A 16 -29.68 30.25 18.03
C PRO A 16 -28.32 30.37 18.72
N ALA A 17 -28.30 30.44 20.05
CA ALA A 17 -27.06 30.51 20.84
C ALA A 17 -26.21 29.23 20.77
N LEU A 18 -26.79 28.07 20.41
CA LEU A 18 -26.02 26.84 20.18
C LEU A 18 -25.18 26.92 18.92
N PHE A 19 -25.60 27.69 17.91
CA PHE A 19 -24.78 27.93 16.72
C PHE A 19 -23.54 28.78 17.05
N LEU A 20 -23.60 29.66 18.06
CA LEU A 20 -22.40 30.39 18.53
C LEU A 20 -21.39 29.43 19.18
N VAL A 21 -21.87 28.47 19.98
CA VAL A 21 -21.01 27.45 20.59
C VAL A 21 -20.45 26.52 19.50
N GLY A 22 -21.29 26.07 18.55
CA GLY A 22 -20.86 25.28 17.41
C GLY A 22 -19.82 26.00 16.55
N PHE A 23 -20.02 27.30 16.30
CA PHE A 23 -19.08 28.15 15.58
C PHE A 23 -17.72 28.22 16.27
N ALA A 24 -17.71 28.45 17.60
CA ALA A 24 -16.46 28.51 18.35
C ALA A 24 -15.66 27.19 18.27
N VAL A 25 -16.34 26.04 18.34
CA VAL A 25 -15.69 24.72 18.22
C VAL A 25 -15.13 24.51 16.81
N VAL A 26 -15.92 24.81 15.78
CA VAL A 26 -15.52 24.63 14.38
C VAL A 26 -14.39 25.60 14.01
N ALA A 27 -14.43 26.84 14.49
CA ALA A 27 -13.36 27.81 14.30
C ALA A 27 -12.05 27.34 14.94
N LEU A 28 -12.10 26.80 16.16
CA LEU A 28 -10.93 26.23 16.82
C LEU A 28 -10.40 25.01 16.07
N GLN A 29 -11.28 24.11 15.62
CA GLN A 29 -10.91 22.95 14.81
C GLN A 29 -10.21 23.38 13.52
N SER A 30 -10.78 24.32 12.78
CA SER A 30 -10.18 24.85 11.56
C SER A 30 -8.81 25.49 11.84
N ALA A 31 -8.70 26.30 12.90
CA ALA A 31 -7.43 26.94 13.27
C ALA A 31 -6.33 25.91 13.61
N LEU A 32 -6.67 24.86 14.35
CA LEU A 32 -5.73 23.77 14.66
C LEU A 32 -5.32 22.98 13.41
N SER A 33 -6.27 22.70 12.50
CA SER A 33 -5.97 22.05 11.22
C SER A 33 -5.04 22.89 10.35
N PHE A 34 -5.27 24.21 10.24
CA PHE A 34 -4.38 25.11 9.50
C PHE A 34 -3.00 25.22 10.15
N ALA A 35 -2.93 25.29 11.48
CA ALA A 35 -1.66 25.30 12.20
C ALA A 35 -0.86 24.01 11.95
N LEU A 36 -1.53 22.86 11.92
CA LEU A 36 -0.89 21.58 11.61
C LEU A 36 -0.41 21.51 10.16
N ALA A 37 -1.23 21.96 9.20
CA ALA A 37 -0.82 22.02 7.79
C ALA A 37 0.40 22.94 7.58
N ALA A 38 0.46 24.06 8.32
CA ALA A 38 1.62 24.96 8.30
C ALA A 38 2.89 24.32 8.90
N VAL A 39 2.75 23.39 9.86
CA VAL A 39 3.86 22.60 10.41
C VAL A 39 4.26 21.46 9.45
N GLU A 40 3.32 20.87 8.74
CA GLU A 40 3.59 19.83 7.74
C GLU A 40 4.36 20.38 6.53
N ALA A 41 4.01 21.56 6.04
CA ALA A 41 4.61 22.18 4.85
C ALA A 41 6.17 22.24 4.82
N PRO A 42 6.87 22.59 5.91
CA PRO A 42 8.34 22.56 5.95
C PRO A 42 8.95 21.19 6.28
N LEU A 43 8.15 20.20 6.71
CA LEU A 43 8.65 18.88 7.07
C LEU A 43 8.79 18.00 5.82
N SER A 44 9.84 17.19 5.78
CA SER A 44 10.15 16.29 4.65
C SER A 44 8.91 15.48 4.21
N PRO A 45 8.72 15.21 2.89
CA PRO A 45 7.64 14.38 2.36
C PRO A 45 7.55 12.99 3.00
N VAL A 46 8.61 12.54 3.68
CA VAL A 46 8.64 11.31 4.50
C VAL A 46 7.60 11.33 5.63
N TYR A 47 7.26 12.50 6.19
CA TYR A 47 6.30 12.61 7.30
C TYR A 47 4.87 12.95 6.85
N SER A 48 4.66 13.34 5.60
CA SER A 48 3.34 13.75 5.10
C SER A 48 2.24 12.71 5.33
N PRO A 49 2.45 11.38 5.18
CA PRO A 49 1.40 10.41 5.50
C PRO A 49 1.01 10.38 6.98
N LEU A 50 1.98 10.59 7.89
CA LEU A 50 1.71 10.64 9.33
C LEU A 50 0.90 11.89 9.70
N PHE A 51 1.18 13.03 9.07
CA PHE A 51 0.43 14.27 9.29
C PHE A 51 -0.94 14.25 8.60
N ALA A 52 -1.03 13.74 7.36
CA ALA A 52 -2.27 13.61 6.62
C ALA A 52 -3.28 12.68 7.31
N LEU A 53 -2.82 11.60 7.97
CA LEU A 53 -3.68 10.64 8.67
C LEU A 53 -3.82 10.94 10.17
N GLY A 54 -2.70 11.17 10.87
CA GLY A 54 -2.68 11.41 12.31
C GLY A 54 -3.12 12.81 12.68
N GLY A 55 -2.91 13.78 11.80
CA GLY A 55 -3.23 15.18 12.04
C GLY A 55 -4.70 15.48 12.29
N PRO A 56 -5.59 15.16 11.33
CA PRO A 56 -7.03 15.32 11.50
C PRO A 56 -7.55 14.60 12.75
N LEU A 57 -6.96 13.45 13.07
CA LEU A 57 -7.31 12.62 14.22
C LEU A 57 -6.91 13.27 15.55
N VAL A 58 -5.71 13.87 15.64
CA VAL A 58 -5.28 14.66 16.80
C VAL A 58 -6.17 15.88 17.00
N VAL A 59 -6.47 16.61 15.93
CA VAL A 59 -7.36 17.78 16.00
C VAL A 59 -8.74 17.34 16.51
N ALA A 60 -9.30 16.27 15.95
CA ALA A 60 -10.57 15.72 16.38
C ALA A 60 -10.53 15.32 17.87
N VAL A 61 -9.53 14.56 18.33
CA VAL A 61 -9.42 14.14 19.74
C VAL A 61 -9.44 15.33 20.70
N LEU A 62 -8.82 16.45 20.33
CA LEU A 62 -8.74 17.66 21.15
C LEU A 62 -10.03 18.49 21.13
N THR A 63 -10.73 18.58 19.99
CA THR A 63 -11.89 19.45 19.82
C THR A 63 -13.23 18.78 20.08
N LEU A 64 -13.36 17.48 19.79
CA LEU A 64 -14.61 16.74 19.98
C LEU A 64 -15.13 16.74 21.42
N PRO A 65 -14.29 16.69 22.49
CA PRO A 65 -14.78 16.83 23.86
C PRO A 65 -15.48 18.16 24.15
N LEU A 66 -15.30 19.21 23.33
CA LEU A 66 -16.02 20.47 23.47
C LEU A 66 -17.52 20.34 23.12
N ALA A 67 -17.91 19.26 22.44
CA ALA A 67 -19.31 18.97 22.13
C ALA A 67 -20.19 18.86 23.40
N VAL A 68 -19.60 18.59 24.57
CA VAL A 68 -20.33 18.64 25.85
C VAL A 68 -20.98 20.00 26.11
N GLY A 69 -20.41 21.08 25.57
CA GLY A 69 -20.99 22.42 25.63
C GLY A 69 -22.31 22.55 24.85
N LEU A 70 -22.57 21.65 23.92
CA LEU A 70 -23.84 21.54 23.20
C LEU A 70 -24.77 20.51 23.84
N TYR A 71 -24.23 19.42 24.40
CA TYR A 71 -25.03 18.32 24.93
C TYR A 71 -25.93 18.74 26.09
N GLU A 72 -25.37 19.40 27.11
CA GLU A 72 -26.09 19.77 28.32
C GLU A 72 -27.23 20.77 28.03
N PRO A 73 -27.04 21.88 27.28
CA PRO A 73 -28.15 22.79 26.99
C PRO A 73 -29.21 22.21 26.05
N ILE A 74 -28.83 21.32 25.11
CA ILE A 74 -29.78 20.64 24.22
C ILE A 74 -30.68 19.70 25.01
N ARG A 75 -30.13 18.99 26.00
CA ARG A 75 -30.88 18.05 26.84
C ARG A 75 -31.77 18.78 27.85
N GLU A 76 -31.24 19.79 28.53
CA GLU A 76 -31.98 20.51 29.58
C GLU A 76 -33.06 21.42 29.00
N GLY A 77 -32.92 21.85 27.74
CA GLY A 77 -33.88 22.73 27.09
C GLY A 77 -33.85 24.14 27.69
N THR A 78 -32.68 24.79 27.64
CA THR A 78 -32.49 26.10 28.27
C THR A 78 -33.26 27.22 27.57
N ASP A 79 -33.91 28.08 28.36
CA ASP A 79 -34.65 29.24 27.85
C ASP A 79 -33.74 30.47 27.73
N GLY A 80 -33.34 30.77 26.50
CA GLY A 80 -32.66 32.01 26.15
C GLY A 80 -31.13 31.94 26.04
N ALA A 81 -30.56 32.92 25.34
CA ALA A 81 -29.17 32.89 24.88
C ALA A 81 -28.13 32.91 26.01
N ARG A 82 -28.33 33.76 27.03
CA ARG A 82 -27.37 33.93 28.13
C ARG A 82 -27.29 32.69 29.01
N GLU A 83 -28.43 32.02 29.22
CA GLU A 83 -28.51 30.79 29.98
C GLU A 83 -27.87 29.63 29.22
N THR A 84 -28.19 29.49 27.93
CA THR A 84 -27.57 28.51 27.02
C THR A 84 -26.03 28.61 27.06
N LEU A 85 -25.48 29.82 26.91
CA LEU A 85 -24.03 30.04 26.90
C LEU A 85 -23.38 29.73 28.26
N ARG A 86 -24.03 30.09 29.37
CA ARG A 86 -23.55 29.77 30.72
C ARG A 86 -23.56 28.27 30.99
N ALA A 87 -24.61 27.58 30.56
CA ALA A 87 -24.71 26.13 30.65
C ALA A 87 -23.61 25.46 29.82
N ALA A 88 -23.40 25.90 28.58
CA ALA A 88 -22.33 25.40 27.71
C ALA A 88 -20.92 25.54 28.33
N VAL A 89 -20.58 26.73 28.84
CA VAL A 89 -19.27 26.98 29.47
C VAL A 89 -19.09 26.14 30.73
N ARG A 90 -20.15 26.00 31.53
CA ARG A 90 -20.14 25.18 32.75
C ARG A 90 -19.93 23.70 32.41
N ALA A 91 -20.61 23.20 31.38
CA ALA A 91 -20.49 21.82 30.89
C ALA A 91 -19.06 21.52 30.46
N ILE A 92 -18.48 22.39 29.62
CA ILE A 92 -17.09 22.26 29.15
C ILE A 92 -16.13 22.22 30.35
N ARG A 93 -16.21 23.19 31.26
CA ARG A 93 -15.30 23.26 32.41
C ARG A 93 -15.37 22.03 33.31
N ARG A 94 -16.57 21.44 33.48
CA ARG A 94 -16.78 20.28 34.36
C ARG A 94 -16.45 18.95 33.69
N ARG A 95 -16.72 18.81 32.39
CA ARG A 95 -16.77 17.49 31.72
C ARG A 95 -15.69 17.30 30.66
N TYR A 96 -15.03 18.35 30.17
CA TYR A 96 -14.04 18.27 29.09
C TYR A 96 -13.00 17.18 29.33
N TRP A 97 -12.32 17.17 30.48
CA TRP A 97 -11.27 16.20 30.78
C TRP A 97 -11.78 14.76 30.87
N THR A 98 -12.99 14.56 31.37
CA THR A 98 -13.59 13.22 31.47
C THR A 98 -13.92 12.69 30.07
N VAL A 99 -14.46 13.54 29.21
CA VAL A 99 -14.78 13.18 27.81
C VAL A 99 -13.52 13.04 26.97
N LEU A 100 -12.50 13.87 27.18
CA LEU A 100 -11.19 13.70 26.54
C LEU A 100 -10.58 12.34 26.88
N ALA A 101 -10.59 11.93 28.15
CA ALA A 101 -10.10 10.62 28.56
C ALA A 101 -10.92 9.46 27.94
N ALA A 102 -12.24 9.63 27.81
CA ALA A 102 -13.10 8.68 27.12
C ALA A 102 -12.77 8.59 25.62
N ASN A 103 -12.52 9.71 24.95
CA ASN A 103 -12.14 9.79 23.54
C ASN A 103 -10.75 9.21 23.27
N LEU A 104 -9.77 9.47 24.14
CA LEU A 104 -8.44 8.86 24.05
C LEU A 104 -8.51 7.35 24.21
N THR A 105 -9.34 6.86 25.13
CA THR A 105 -9.57 5.42 25.30
C THR A 105 -10.26 4.83 24.05
N ALA A 106 -11.23 5.54 23.48
CA ALA A 106 -11.88 5.19 22.20
C ALA A 106 -10.86 4.98 21.10
N LEU A 107 -9.98 5.96 20.96
CA LEU A 107 -8.99 6.01 19.92
C LEU A 107 -7.98 4.89 20.09
N ALA A 108 -7.50 4.66 21.32
CA ALA A 108 -6.58 3.56 21.60
C ALA A 108 -7.22 2.20 21.27
N VAL A 109 -8.50 2.00 21.59
CA VAL A 109 -9.24 0.79 21.21
C VAL A 109 -9.40 0.70 19.70
N ALA A 110 -9.77 1.78 19.03
CA ALA A 110 -9.98 1.79 17.59
C ALA A 110 -8.67 1.55 16.82
N ALA A 111 -7.58 2.16 17.26
CA ALA A 111 -6.23 1.89 16.76
C ALA A 111 -5.83 0.43 17.01
N GLY A 112 -6.11 -0.12 18.19
CA GLY A 112 -5.85 -1.52 18.49
C GLY A 112 -6.65 -2.49 17.60
N VAL A 113 -7.94 -2.22 17.36
CA VAL A 113 -8.77 -3.02 16.46
C VAL A 113 -8.34 -2.87 15.00
N ALA A 114 -7.97 -1.66 14.58
CA ALA A 114 -7.41 -1.40 13.27
C ALA A 114 -6.12 -2.20 13.05
N LEU A 115 -5.17 -2.12 14.00
CA LEU A 115 -3.93 -2.90 13.96
C LEU A 115 -4.21 -4.41 13.93
N ALA A 116 -5.15 -4.90 14.73
CA ALA A 116 -5.55 -6.31 14.72
C ALA A 116 -6.23 -6.73 13.39
N GLY A 117 -7.04 -5.85 12.80
CA GLY A 117 -7.69 -6.07 11.51
C GLY A 117 -6.68 -6.12 10.37
N THR A 118 -5.71 -5.18 10.37
CA THR A 118 -4.58 -5.18 9.43
C THR A 118 -3.75 -6.44 9.58
N ALA A 119 -3.40 -6.82 10.82
CA ALA A 119 -2.71 -8.07 11.14
C ALA A 119 -3.46 -9.31 10.63
N LEU A 120 -4.78 -9.36 10.76
CA LEU A 120 -5.58 -10.49 10.29
C LEU A 120 -5.66 -10.52 8.75
N ALA A 121 -5.86 -9.37 8.11
CA ALA A 121 -5.84 -9.25 6.66
C ALA A 121 -4.48 -9.68 6.08
N PHE A 122 -3.41 -9.34 6.79
CA PHE A 122 -2.07 -9.77 6.47
C PHE A 122 -1.89 -11.30 6.51
N VAL A 123 -2.33 -11.95 7.59
CA VAL A 123 -2.33 -13.41 7.70
C VAL A 123 -3.16 -14.06 6.60
N LEU A 124 -4.36 -13.53 6.33
CA LEU A 124 -5.25 -14.04 5.28
C LEU A 124 -4.64 -13.90 3.88
N GLY A 125 -4.03 -12.75 3.58
CA GLY A 125 -3.33 -12.53 2.31
C GLY A 125 -2.17 -13.51 2.11
N THR A 126 -1.49 -13.90 3.18
CA THR A 126 -0.40 -14.89 3.14
C THR A 126 -0.95 -16.29 2.85
N ALA A 127 -2.06 -16.67 3.49
CA ALA A 127 -2.72 -17.94 3.21
C ALA A 127 -3.26 -18.03 1.78
N LEU A 128 -3.85 -16.94 1.26
CA LEU A 128 -4.31 -16.86 -0.12
C LEU A 128 -3.15 -17.02 -1.12
N ARG A 129 -2.00 -16.41 -0.83
CA ARG A 129 -0.79 -16.54 -1.65
C ARG A 129 -0.26 -17.98 -1.69
N TYR A 130 -0.26 -18.69 -0.56
CA TYR A 130 0.06 -20.12 -0.54
C TYR A 130 -0.93 -20.96 -1.35
N ALA A 131 -2.22 -20.64 -1.31
CA ALA A 131 -3.21 -21.32 -2.13
C ALA A 131 -2.96 -21.07 -3.63
N GLN A 132 -2.57 -19.85 -4.01
CA GLN A 132 -2.19 -19.51 -5.39
C GLN A 132 -0.97 -20.33 -5.87
N TYR A 133 0.06 -20.48 -5.03
CA TYR A 133 1.20 -21.35 -5.32
C TYR A 133 0.79 -22.80 -5.51
N ALA A 134 -0.08 -23.31 -4.65
CA ALA A 134 -0.58 -24.68 -4.77
C ALA A 134 -1.41 -24.89 -6.07
N THR A 135 -2.01 -23.83 -6.62
CA THR A 135 -2.78 -23.88 -7.86
C THR A 135 -1.96 -23.57 -9.12
N GLY A 136 -0.66 -23.22 -9.00
CA GLY A 136 0.21 -22.94 -10.14
C GLY A 136 -0.15 -21.68 -10.93
N ASP A 137 -0.93 -20.76 -10.35
CA ASP A 137 -1.31 -19.50 -11.00
C ASP A 137 -0.51 -18.34 -10.37
N PRO A 138 0.64 -17.95 -10.97
CA PRO A 138 1.45 -16.83 -10.50
C PRO A 138 0.76 -15.47 -10.77
N GLY A 139 -0.31 -15.44 -11.56
CA GLY A 139 -0.99 -14.24 -11.98
C GLY A 139 -2.06 -13.79 -11.00
N GLN A 140 -1.74 -12.86 -10.09
CA GLN A 140 -2.42 -11.56 -10.00
C GLN A 140 -2.04 -10.78 -8.72
N PRO A 141 -1.96 -9.44 -8.80
CA PRO A 141 -1.64 -8.53 -7.70
C PRO A 141 -2.80 -8.34 -6.71
N VAL A 142 -3.64 -9.36 -6.49
CA VAL A 142 -4.70 -9.31 -5.47
C VAL A 142 -4.07 -9.08 -4.08
N ALA A 143 -2.88 -9.63 -3.83
CA ALA A 143 -2.09 -9.34 -2.64
C ALA A 143 -1.74 -7.84 -2.53
N VAL A 144 -1.43 -7.15 -3.62
CA VAL A 144 -1.13 -5.71 -3.63
C VAL A 144 -2.40 -4.89 -3.35
N LEU A 145 -3.55 -5.24 -3.95
CA LEU A 145 -4.82 -4.55 -3.68
C LEU A 145 -5.34 -4.77 -2.24
N THR A 146 -5.09 -5.96 -1.68
CA THR A 146 -5.49 -6.30 -0.31
C THR A 146 -4.58 -5.64 0.75
N VAL A 147 -3.33 -5.32 0.40
CA VAL A 147 -2.33 -4.71 1.29
C VAL A 147 -2.40 -3.18 1.26
N TRP A 148 -2.60 -2.55 0.10
CA TRP A 148 -2.44 -1.10 -0.04
C TRP A 148 -3.69 -0.26 0.30
N GLY A 149 -4.89 -0.74 -0.08
CA GLY A 149 -6.11 0.06 0.07
C GLY A 149 -6.93 -0.30 1.31
N PHE A 150 -7.19 -1.58 1.50
CA PHE A 150 -8.23 -2.03 2.43
C PHE A 150 -7.86 -1.85 3.91
N PRO A 151 -6.66 -2.21 4.38
CA PRO A 151 -6.33 -2.12 5.81
C PRO A 151 -6.14 -0.68 6.27
N ILE A 152 -5.54 0.19 5.45
CA ILE A 152 -5.37 1.61 5.77
C ILE A 152 -6.72 2.33 5.70
N LEU A 153 -7.51 2.13 4.64
CA LEU A 153 -8.86 2.74 4.57
C LEU A 153 -9.76 2.17 5.65
N PHE A 154 -9.76 0.86 5.91
CA PHE A 154 -10.53 0.25 7.00
C PHE A 154 -10.06 0.76 8.36
N ALA A 155 -8.76 0.83 8.62
CA ALA A 155 -8.19 1.38 9.85
C ALA A 155 -8.56 2.85 10.04
N VAL A 156 -8.46 3.67 8.99
CA VAL A 156 -8.79 5.10 9.04
C VAL A 156 -10.29 5.32 9.18
N PHE A 157 -11.13 4.58 8.45
CA PHE A 157 -12.59 4.69 8.56
C PHE A 157 -13.13 4.09 9.87
N LEU A 158 -12.51 3.03 10.39
CA LEU A 158 -12.87 2.44 11.68
C LEU A 158 -12.32 3.28 12.84
N ALA A 159 -11.10 3.81 12.75
CA ALA A 159 -10.49 4.72 13.73
C ALA A 159 -11.07 6.14 13.69
N ALA A 160 -11.65 6.57 12.57
CA ALA A 160 -12.49 7.77 12.52
C ALA A 160 -13.92 7.45 12.95
N GLY A 161 -14.46 6.28 12.61
CA GLY A 161 -15.83 5.88 12.92
C GLY A 161 -16.07 5.56 14.40
N LEU A 162 -15.13 4.88 15.08
CA LEU A 162 -15.28 4.45 16.48
C LEU A 162 -15.27 5.60 17.50
N PRO A 163 -14.36 6.60 17.41
CA PRO A 163 -14.42 7.80 18.21
C PRO A 163 -15.58 8.71 17.82
N VAL A 164 -16.45 8.31 16.89
CA VAL A 164 -17.58 9.08 16.37
C VAL A 164 -18.91 8.35 16.61
N THR A 165 -18.89 7.02 16.78
CA THR A 165 -19.98 6.20 17.37
C THR A 165 -20.07 6.34 18.89
N ARG A 166 -19.82 7.57 19.33
CA ARG A 166 -19.71 8.15 20.66
C ARG A 166 -21.00 8.05 21.47
N PHE A 167 -21.33 6.94 22.09
CA PHE A 167 -22.23 7.08 23.26
C PHE A 167 -21.43 7.20 24.55
N ALA A 168 -20.12 6.92 24.53
CA ALA A 168 -19.26 6.97 25.71
C ALA A 168 -19.04 8.37 26.27
N ASP A 169 -18.96 9.40 25.43
CA ASP A 169 -18.97 10.81 25.85
C ASP A 169 -20.30 11.22 26.48
N VAL A 170 -21.43 10.76 25.92
CA VAL A 170 -22.78 11.01 26.42
C VAL A 170 -23.02 10.27 27.75
N PHE A 171 -22.59 9.00 27.85
CA PHE A 171 -22.59 8.22 29.10
C PHE A 171 -21.66 8.82 30.17
N ALA A 172 -20.45 9.27 29.80
CA ALA A 172 -19.53 9.95 30.71
C ALA A 172 -20.06 11.32 31.17
N THR A 173 -20.80 12.02 30.31
CA THR A 173 -21.40 13.32 30.62
C THR A 173 -22.63 13.17 31.52
N TYR A 174 -23.49 12.18 31.26
CA TYR A 174 -24.80 12.07 31.90
C TYR A 174 -24.90 11.06 33.03
N GLU A 175 -24.18 9.94 32.97
CA GLU A 175 -24.25 8.89 34.00
C GLU A 175 -23.05 8.93 34.95
N GLY A 176 -22.08 9.84 34.71
CA GLY A 176 -20.92 10.05 35.59
C GLY A 176 -19.99 8.84 35.66
N GLU A 177 -20.13 7.91 34.72
CA GLU A 177 -19.29 6.73 34.65
C GLU A 177 -17.83 7.11 34.34
N GLY A 178 -16.88 6.38 34.92
CA GLY A 178 -15.48 6.54 34.57
C GLY A 178 -15.25 6.27 33.07
N PRO A 179 -14.22 6.87 32.44
CA PRO A 179 -14.03 6.85 30.99
C PRO A 179 -13.93 5.43 30.39
N ARG A 180 -13.51 4.42 31.18
CA ARG A 180 -13.49 3.01 30.78
C ARG A 180 -14.85 2.30 30.88
N ALA A 181 -15.72 2.75 31.78
CA ALA A 181 -17.03 2.15 31.99
C ALA A 181 -18.03 2.60 30.91
N ALA A 182 -17.96 3.86 30.50
CA ALA A 182 -18.84 4.48 29.49
C ALA A 182 -18.79 3.81 28.09
N TRP A 183 -17.74 3.03 27.79
CA TRP A 183 -17.62 2.27 26.55
C TRP A 183 -18.44 0.97 26.52
N ARG A 184 -18.67 0.35 27.68
CA ARG A 184 -19.39 -0.93 27.76
C ARG A 184 -20.84 -0.81 27.29
N PRO A 185 -21.61 0.22 27.71
CA PRO A 185 -22.90 0.56 27.14
C PRO A 185 -22.95 0.59 25.60
N SER A 186 -21.99 1.28 24.97
CA SER A 186 -21.93 1.45 23.52
C SER A 186 -21.70 0.12 22.79
N ALA A 187 -20.82 -0.74 23.32
CA ALA A 187 -20.59 -2.07 22.77
C ALA A 187 -21.81 -2.99 22.91
N VAL A 188 -22.53 -2.89 24.03
CA VAL A 188 -23.80 -3.62 24.25
C VAL A 188 -24.85 -3.19 23.23
N PHE A 189 -24.98 -1.89 22.97
CA PHE A 189 -25.89 -1.38 21.96
C PHE A 189 -25.55 -1.91 20.57
N ALA A 190 -24.27 -1.84 20.17
CA ALA A 190 -23.81 -2.37 18.88
C ALA A 190 -24.16 -3.85 18.70
N ARG A 191 -24.03 -4.66 19.75
CA ARG A 191 -24.39 -6.09 19.73
C ARG A 191 -25.89 -6.32 19.62
N ARG A 192 -26.72 -5.53 20.31
CA ARG A 192 -28.19 -5.73 20.36
C ARG A 192 -28.92 -5.13 19.17
N LYS A 193 -28.40 -4.06 18.61
CA LYS A 193 -28.99 -3.30 17.50
C LYS A 193 -27.95 -3.07 16.39
N PRO A 194 -27.38 -4.15 15.81
CA PRO A 194 -26.25 -4.04 14.88
C PRO A 194 -26.58 -3.19 13.65
N LEU A 195 -27.78 -3.33 13.09
CA LEU A 195 -28.21 -2.53 11.92
C LEU A 195 -28.41 -1.05 12.26
N SER A 196 -28.90 -0.73 13.46
CA SER A 196 -29.08 0.66 13.89
C SER A 196 -27.74 1.32 14.20
N PHE A 197 -26.82 0.57 14.82
CA PHE A 197 -25.44 0.98 15.02
C PHE A 197 -24.72 1.20 13.69
N LEU A 198 -24.82 0.26 12.75
CA LEU A 198 -24.20 0.36 11.43
C LEU A 198 -24.75 1.55 10.63
N GLY A 199 -26.07 1.77 10.65
CA GLY A 199 -26.70 2.91 9.99
C GLY A 199 -26.24 4.26 10.59
N TYR A 200 -26.11 4.33 11.92
CA TYR A 200 -25.58 5.52 12.60
C TYR A 200 -24.09 5.74 12.29
N ALA A 201 -23.28 4.67 12.33
CA ALA A 201 -21.86 4.71 11.99
C ALA A 201 -21.64 5.18 10.55
N LEU A 202 -22.36 4.60 9.59
CA LEU A 202 -22.30 4.97 8.18
C LEU A 202 -22.68 6.43 7.95
N ALA A 203 -23.79 6.89 8.53
CA ALA A 203 -24.20 8.29 8.42
C ALA A 203 -23.12 9.25 8.95
N THR A 204 -22.47 8.90 10.06
CA THR A 204 -21.45 9.76 10.65
C THR A 204 -20.13 9.71 9.89
N VAL A 205 -19.74 8.56 9.35
CA VAL A 205 -18.60 8.41 8.44
C VAL A 205 -18.81 9.25 7.18
N VAL A 206 -20.00 9.20 6.57
CA VAL A 206 -20.34 10.03 5.39
C VAL A 206 -20.24 11.51 5.72
N LEU A 207 -20.73 11.94 6.88
CA LEU A 207 -20.68 13.36 7.30
C LEU A 207 -19.24 13.85 7.53
N LEU A 208 -18.42 13.07 8.24
CA LEU A 208 -17.02 13.44 8.49
C LEU A 208 -16.16 13.34 7.23
N GLY A 209 -16.35 12.30 6.42
CA GLY A 209 -15.69 12.15 5.14
C GLY A 209 -16.01 13.32 4.21
N THR A 210 -17.29 13.73 4.11
CA THR A 210 -17.68 14.91 3.34
C THR A 210 -17.03 16.19 3.87
N ALA A 211 -16.99 16.39 5.19
CA ALA A 211 -16.35 17.56 5.79
C ALA A 211 -14.84 17.60 5.50
N GLN A 212 -14.16 16.47 5.57
CA GLN A 212 -12.72 16.37 5.32
C GLN A 212 -12.40 16.53 3.82
N THR A 213 -13.21 15.97 2.92
CA THR A 213 -13.10 16.18 1.47
C THR A 213 -13.30 17.66 1.11
N LEU A 214 -14.26 18.33 1.76
CA LEU A 214 -14.45 19.78 1.57
C LEU A 214 -13.24 20.58 2.06
N GLN A 215 -12.71 20.28 3.25
CA GLN A 215 -11.49 20.93 3.76
C GLN A 215 -10.29 20.73 2.83
N TYR A 216 -10.10 19.50 2.32
CA TYR A 216 -9.04 19.19 1.36
C TYR A 216 -9.22 19.94 0.05
N ALA A 217 -10.44 19.96 -0.52
CA ALA A 217 -10.74 20.67 -1.76
C ALA A 217 -10.46 22.18 -1.65
N PHE A 218 -10.70 22.79 -0.49
CA PHE A 218 -10.41 24.21 -0.26
C PHE A 218 -8.95 24.51 0.08
N ALA A 219 -8.19 23.54 0.58
CA ALA A 219 -6.75 23.69 0.84
C ALA A 219 -5.90 23.75 -0.44
N GLN A 220 -6.45 23.31 -1.58
CA GLN A 220 -5.80 23.27 -2.89
C GLN A 220 -6.07 24.53 -3.73
N VAL A 221 -6.58 25.60 -3.12
CA VAL A 221 -6.99 26.82 -3.82
C VAL A 221 -5.90 27.89 -3.68
N ASP A 222 -5.28 28.26 -4.80
CA ASP A 222 -4.12 29.17 -4.84
C ASP A 222 -4.47 30.68 -4.71
N ASP A 223 -5.75 31.05 -4.87
CA ASP A 223 -6.20 32.44 -4.81
C ASP A 223 -6.71 32.85 -3.42
N VAL A 224 -6.24 34.00 -2.91
CA VAL A 224 -6.56 34.53 -1.58
C VAL A 224 -8.05 34.83 -1.41
N ALA A 225 -8.73 35.32 -2.46
CA ALA A 225 -10.16 35.60 -2.39
C ALA A 225 -10.98 34.30 -2.31
N SER A 226 -10.55 33.28 -3.05
CA SER A 226 -11.14 31.96 -3.05
C SER A 226 -10.85 31.17 -1.75
N LEU A 227 -9.68 31.39 -1.13
CA LEU A 227 -9.35 30.87 0.20
C LEU A 227 -10.25 31.48 1.30
N ALA A 228 -10.47 32.80 1.27
CA ALA A 228 -11.35 33.49 2.22
C ALA A 228 -12.81 33.00 2.10
N ALA A 229 -13.30 32.82 0.87
CA ALA A 229 -14.61 32.23 0.62
C ALA A 229 -14.69 30.78 1.10
N GLY A 230 -13.64 29.98 0.89
CA GLY A 230 -13.52 28.60 1.39
C GLY A 230 -13.57 28.52 2.92
N ILE A 231 -12.83 29.38 3.63
CA ILE A 231 -12.87 29.48 5.09
C ILE A 231 -14.28 29.82 5.56
N GLY A 232 -14.94 30.82 4.94
CA GLY A 232 -16.32 31.18 5.25
C GLY A 232 -17.30 30.02 5.06
N ALA A 233 -17.17 29.27 3.97
CA ALA A 233 -17.99 28.09 3.68
C ALA A 233 -17.76 26.96 4.69
N ILE A 234 -16.50 26.66 5.03
CA ILE A 234 -16.14 25.66 6.05
C ILE A 234 -16.74 26.04 7.41
N LEU A 235 -16.62 27.31 7.82
CA LEU A 235 -17.17 27.77 9.09
C LEU A 235 -18.70 27.69 9.10
N ALA A 236 -19.38 28.13 8.03
CA ALA A 236 -20.84 28.11 7.96
C ALA A 236 -21.39 26.68 7.93
N VAL A 237 -20.93 25.84 6.99
CA VAL A 237 -21.36 24.45 6.83
C VAL A 237 -20.97 23.63 8.05
N GLY A 238 -19.74 23.80 8.54
CA GLY A 238 -19.24 23.12 9.74
C GLY A 238 -20.04 23.48 10.98
N THR A 239 -20.37 24.77 11.20
CA THR A 239 -21.17 25.22 12.34
C THR A 239 -22.57 24.60 12.33
N VAL A 240 -23.26 24.68 11.19
CA VAL A 240 -24.60 24.13 11.04
C VAL A 240 -24.57 22.60 11.20
N GLY A 241 -23.63 21.94 10.51
CA GLY A 241 -23.45 20.50 10.56
C GLY A 241 -23.14 19.98 11.96
N PHE A 242 -22.16 20.58 12.65
CA PHE A 242 -21.74 20.17 13.99
C PHE A 242 -22.84 20.37 15.04
N THR A 243 -23.56 21.48 14.97
CA THR A 243 -24.68 21.79 15.88
C THR A 243 -25.83 20.81 15.68
N LEU A 244 -26.23 20.58 14.42
CA LEU A 244 -27.29 19.61 14.09
C LEU A 244 -26.89 18.17 14.42
N ALA A 245 -25.66 17.78 14.12
CA ALA A 245 -25.14 16.46 14.47
C ALA A 245 -25.18 16.23 15.98
N SER A 246 -24.77 17.23 16.78
CA SER A 246 -24.82 17.16 18.24
C SER A 246 -26.27 17.02 18.76
N ALA A 247 -27.22 17.77 18.19
CA ALA A 247 -28.63 17.65 18.57
C ALA A 247 -29.22 16.28 18.21
N LEU A 248 -28.91 15.79 17.01
CA LEU A 248 -29.36 14.48 16.52
C LEU A 248 -28.75 13.35 17.36
N HIS A 249 -27.50 13.51 17.77
CA HIS A 249 -26.76 12.59 18.62
C HIS A 249 -27.39 12.45 20.02
N VAL A 250 -27.66 13.56 20.70
CA VAL A 250 -28.33 13.58 22.01
C VAL A 250 -29.73 12.98 21.90
N THR A 251 -30.51 13.40 20.89
CA THR A 251 -31.88 12.90 20.68
C THR A 251 -31.90 11.39 20.40
N TYR A 252 -30.97 10.91 19.59
CA TYR A 252 -30.85 9.48 19.26
C TYR A 252 -30.44 8.66 20.48
N PHE A 253 -29.51 9.17 21.29
CA PHE A 253 -29.08 8.54 22.53
C PHE A 253 -30.26 8.32 23.49
N GLU A 254 -31.00 9.38 23.82
CA GLU A 254 -32.08 9.32 24.79
C GLU A 254 -33.21 8.38 24.36
N ARG A 255 -33.53 8.38 23.06
CA ARG A 255 -34.69 7.63 22.54
C ARG A 255 -34.38 6.19 22.16
N THR A 256 -33.11 5.88 21.86
CA THR A 256 -32.74 4.59 21.25
C THR A 256 -31.68 3.85 22.05
N VAL A 257 -30.64 4.55 22.49
CA VAL A 257 -29.45 3.92 23.08
C VAL A 257 -29.65 3.67 24.57
N ALA A 258 -29.99 4.70 25.34
CA ALA A 258 -30.17 4.59 26.78
C ALA A 258 -31.20 3.50 27.17
N PRO A 259 -32.39 3.39 26.52
CA PRO A 259 -33.35 2.31 26.82
C PRO A 259 -32.82 0.91 26.51
N ALA A 260 -31.93 0.76 25.52
CA ALA A 260 -31.42 -0.53 25.09
C ALA A 260 -30.33 -1.10 26.04
N VAL A 261 -29.72 -0.25 26.88
CA VAL A 261 -28.55 -0.60 27.69
C VAL A 261 -28.88 -0.89 29.16
N GLN A 262 -29.97 -0.37 29.73
CA GLN A 262 -30.34 -0.47 31.17
C GLN A 262 -30.44 -1.90 31.78
N ALA A 263 -30.30 -2.97 30.99
CA ALA A 263 -30.61 -4.35 31.39
C ALA A 263 -29.41 -5.31 31.38
N VAL A 264 -28.19 -4.87 31.72
CA VAL A 264 -26.99 -5.72 31.59
C VAL A 264 -26.15 -5.83 32.87
N PRO A 265 -25.92 -7.04 33.40
CA PRO A 265 -24.95 -7.25 34.48
C PRO A 265 -23.52 -7.06 33.98
N ARG A 266 -22.63 -6.60 34.87
CA ARG A 266 -21.21 -6.33 34.57
C ARG A 266 -20.53 -7.60 34.01
N VAL A 267 -20.20 -7.58 32.71
CA VAL A 267 -19.34 -8.61 32.12
C VAL A 267 -17.89 -8.29 32.46
N THR A 268 -17.24 -9.18 33.19
CA THR A 268 -15.80 -9.11 33.45
C THR A 268 -15.04 -9.64 32.23
N THR A 269 -14.38 -8.75 31.50
CA THR A 269 -13.45 -9.17 30.44
C THR A 269 -12.27 -9.90 31.08
N ARG A 270 -12.01 -11.15 30.66
CA ARG A 270 -10.86 -11.91 31.14
C ARG A 270 -9.61 -11.45 30.40
N TRP A 271 -8.80 -10.61 31.03
CA TRP A 271 -7.55 -10.06 30.48
C TRP A 271 -6.61 -11.14 29.93
N THR A 272 -6.63 -12.32 30.51
CA THR A 272 -5.87 -13.49 30.05
C THR A 272 -6.23 -13.92 28.62
N ARG A 273 -7.51 -13.84 28.23
CA ARG A 273 -7.95 -14.16 26.86
C ARG A 273 -7.52 -13.09 25.86
N LEU A 274 -7.56 -11.82 26.25
CA LEU A 274 -7.08 -10.70 25.43
C LEU A 274 -5.57 -10.80 25.20
N ALA A 275 -4.81 -11.07 26.26
CA ALA A 275 -3.37 -11.28 26.15
C ALA A 275 -3.03 -12.47 25.25
N ALA A 276 -3.74 -13.59 25.40
CA ALA A 276 -3.55 -14.76 24.53
C ALA A 276 -3.85 -14.45 23.06
N VAL A 277 -4.96 -13.76 22.77
CA VAL A 277 -5.29 -13.33 21.40
C VAL A 277 -4.22 -12.40 20.83
N ALA A 278 -3.73 -11.44 21.62
CA ALA A 278 -2.66 -10.54 21.19
C ALA A 278 -1.37 -11.30 20.88
N VAL A 279 -0.97 -12.25 21.72
CA VAL A 279 0.22 -13.10 21.49
C VAL A 279 0.06 -13.94 20.22
N VAL A 280 -1.11 -14.58 20.03
CA VAL A 280 -1.38 -15.38 18.82
C VAL A 280 -1.35 -14.52 17.56
N LEU A 281 -1.96 -13.33 17.60
CA LEU A 281 -1.92 -12.40 16.46
C LEU A 281 -0.50 -11.91 16.17
N LEU A 282 0.28 -11.56 17.19
CA LEU A 282 1.67 -11.15 17.02
C LEU A 282 2.54 -12.28 16.44
N ALA A 283 2.36 -13.50 16.92
CA ALA A 283 3.06 -14.67 16.39
C ALA A 283 2.65 -14.97 14.93
N ALA A 284 1.35 -14.85 14.60
CA ALA A 284 0.85 -15.05 13.25
C ALA A 284 1.37 -13.97 12.28
N VAL A 285 1.41 -12.70 12.71
CA VAL A 285 1.98 -11.59 11.95
C VAL A 285 3.48 -11.77 11.77
N ALA A 286 4.22 -12.12 12.83
CA ALA A 286 5.66 -12.39 12.72
C ALA A 286 5.94 -13.57 11.76
N GLY A 287 5.15 -14.65 11.84
CA GLY A 287 5.25 -15.79 10.94
C GLY A 287 4.93 -15.43 9.49
N ALA A 288 3.85 -14.69 9.25
CA ALA A 288 3.49 -14.22 7.90
C ALA A 288 4.51 -13.21 7.34
N GLY A 289 5.07 -12.34 8.18
CA GLY A 289 6.13 -11.40 7.85
C GLY A 289 7.42 -12.10 7.47
N TYR A 290 7.80 -13.11 8.25
CA TYR A 290 8.94 -13.96 7.92
C TYR A 290 8.73 -14.65 6.56
N VAL A 291 7.59 -15.33 6.37
CA VAL A 291 7.26 -16.00 5.11
C VAL A 291 7.39 -15.04 3.93
N ARG A 292 6.81 -13.84 4.00
CA ARG A 292 6.87 -12.88 2.89
C ARG A 292 8.24 -12.25 2.68
N ALA A 293 9.00 -12.03 3.74
CA ALA A 293 10.37 -11.50 3.64
C ALA A 293 11.35 -12.51 3.05
N VAL A 294 11.05 -13.80 3.16
CA VAL A 294 11.80 -14.88 2.49
C VAL A 294 11.14 -15.31 1.19
N ASP A 295 9.88 -14.96 0.91
CA ASP A 295 9.14 -15.39 -0.27
C ASP A 295 9.28 -14.41 -1.42
N ALA A 296 10.18 -14.74 -2.34
CA ALA A 296 10.36 -14.03 -3.59
C ALA A 296 9.63 -14.69 -4.77
N GLY A 297 8.64 -15.56 -4.52
CA GLY A 297 7.67 -15.99 -5.54
C GLY A 297 8.22 -16.88 -6.65
N ALA A 298 9.32 -17.55 -6.41
CA ALA A 298 10.02 -18.32 -7.41
C ALA A 298 10.55 -19.58 -6.72
N GLY A 299 9.87 -20.71 -6.91
CA GLY A 299 10.43 -22.01 -6.57
C GLY A 299 11.13 -22.56 -7.80
N GLN A 300 12.32 -23.15 -7.64
CA GLN A 300 12.93 -23.91 -8.70
C GLN A 300 12.01 -25.09 -9.06
N ALA A 301 11.62 -25.20 -10.33
CA ALA A 301 10.99 -26.40 -10.83
C ALA A 301 12.06 -27.44 -11.19
N GLU A 302 11.74 -28.73 -11.07
CA GLU A 302 12.61 -29.76 -11.61
C GLU A 302 12.71 -29.61 -13.13
N LEU A 303 13.95 -29.64 -13.65
CA LEU A 303 14.19 -29.52 -15.08
C LEU A 303 13.60 -30.74 -15.79
N GLN A 304 12.79 -30.49 -16.80
CA GLN A 304 12.21 -31.55 -17.61
C GLN A 304 13.23 -32.01 -18.66
N GLU A 305 13.26 -33.31 -18.96
CA GLU A 305 14.05 -33.82 -20.07
C GLU A 305 13.55 -33.22 -21.40
N LEU A 306 14.49 -32.93 -22.32
CA LEU A 306 14.11 -32.41 -23.62
C LEU A 306 13.44 -33.52 -24.45
N PRO A 307 12.24 -33.30 -24.99
CA PRO A 307 11.61 -34.25 -25.91
C PRO A 307 12.43 -34.39 -27.20
N ASP A 308 12.32 -35.55 -27.84
CA ASP A 308 12.97 -35.82 -29.14
C ASP A 308 12.41 -34.94 -30.27
N ASP A 309 11.14 -34.55 -30.16
CA ASP A 309 10.53 -33.57 -31.05
C ASP A 309 11.23 -32.22 -30.89
N HIS A 310 11.98 -31.83 -31.92
CA HIS A 310 12.69 -30.56 -31.97
C HIS A 310 11.76 -29.36 -31.79
N GLU A 311 10.47 -29.46 -32.12
CA GLU A 311 9.56 -28.35 -31.95
C GLU A 311 9.20 -28.12 -30.48
N ALA A 312 8.86 -29.20 -29.78
CA ALA A 312 8.61 -29.21 -28.35
C ALA A 312 9.88 -28.96 -27.53
N ALA A 313 11.05 -29.40 -28.01
CA ALA A 313 12.32 -29.29 -27.29
C ALA A 313 12.69 -27.84 -26.94
N TYR A 314 12.43 -26.88 -27.84
CA TYR A 314 12.68 -25.48 -27.53
C TYR A 314 11.79 -24.96 -26.40
N ALA A 315 10.50 -25.32 -26.43
CA ALA A 315 9.56 -24.85 -25.43
C ALA A 315 9.94 -25.36 -24.03
N VAL A 316 10.36 -26.63 -23.95
CA VAL A 316 10.89 -27.22 -22.72
C VAL A 316 12.19 -26.54 -22.30
N ALA A 317 13.16 -26.39 -23.21
CA ALA A 317 14.44 -25.75 -22.90
C ALA A 317 14.25 -24.29 -22.41
N ALA A 318 13.37 -23.53 -23.05
CA ALA A 318 13.06 -22.16 -22.65
C ALA A 318 12.34 -22.11 -21.29
N THR A 319 11.51 -23.10 -20.97
CA THR A 319 10.85 -23.22 -19.66
C THR A 319 11.87 -23.58 -18.58
N ASN A 320 12.65 -24.63 -18.79
CA ASN A 320 13.77 -25.03 -17.93
C ASN A 320 14.73 -23.87 -17.65
N THR A 321 15.07 -23.07 -18.67
CA THR A 321 15.94 -21.90 -18.50
C THR A 321 15.31 -20.83 -17.60
N ARG A 322 14.00 -20.58 -17.75
CA ARG A 322 13.28 -19.60 -16.92
C ARG A 322 13.14 -20.07 -15.47
N GLU A 323 12.94 -21.37 -15.26
CA GLU A 323 12.65 -21.97 -13.95
C GLU A 323 13.91 -22.41 -13.17
N ALA A 324 15.07 -22.43 -13.83
CA ALA A 324 16.37 -22.68 -13.20
C ALA A 324 17.04 -21.40 -12.69
N ASN A 325 17.95 -21.56 -11.73
CA ASN A 325 19.00 -20.56 -11.46
C ASN A 325 19.72 -20.23 -12.77
N HIS A 326 19.78 -18.95 -13.10
CA HIS A 326 20.45 -18.53 -14.32
C HIS A 326 20.98 -17.11 -14.28
N ARG A 327 22.10 -16.92 -14.98
CA ARG A 327 22.68 -15.62 -15.28
C ARG A 327 22.65 -15.40 -16.79
N ARG A 328 21.99 -14.32 -17.22
CA ARG A 328 21.96 -13.85 -18.60
C ARG A 328 22.89 -12.65 -18.74
N THR A 329 23.96 -12.81 -19.52
CA THR A 329 24.85 -11.72 -19.93
C THR A 329 24.58 -11.35 -21.37
N VAL A 330 24.34 -10.07 -21.65
CA VAL A 330 24.17 -9.55 -23.02
C VAL A 330 25.44 -8.81 -23.43
N LEU A 331 26.03 -9.27 -24.52
CA LEU A 331 27.15 -8.63 -25.20
C LEU A 331 26.66 -8.02 -26.51
N ALA A 332 27.23 -6.88 -26.90
CA ALA A 332 26.97 -6.24 -28.18
C ALA A 332 28.27 -5.77 -28.82
N ARG A 333 28.31 -5.72 -30.16
CA ARG A 333 29.37 -5.06 -30.94
C ARG A 333 28.82 -4.42 -32.20
N ASN A 334 29.52 -3.40 -32.70
CA ASN A 334 29.23 -2.79 -33.99
C ASN A 334 29.89 -3.63 -35.09
N ALA A 335 29.12 -4.48 -35.77
CA ALA A 335 29.63 -5.34 -36.83
C ALA A 335 29.92 -4.60 -38.15
N THR A 336 29.56 -3.32 -38.26
CA THR A 336 30.04 -2.45 -39.37
C THR A 336 31.53 -2.14 -39.24
N GLU A 337 32.05 -2.10 -38.01
CA GLU A 337 33.45 -1.82 -37.71
C GLU A 337 34.23 -3.14 -37.55
N PRO A 338 35.21 -3.44 -38.41
CA PRO A 338 35.90 -4.73 -38.43
C PRO A 338 36.58 -5.10 -37.10
N ASP A 339 37.07 -4.08 -36.38
CA ASP A 339 37.83 -4.22 -35.13
C ASP A 339 36.96 -3.96 -33.87
N SER A 340 35.63 -3.94 -34.02
CA SER A 340 34.73 -3.69 -32.89
C SER A 340 34.75 -4.85 -31.88
N GLU A 341 35.14 -4.54 -30.65
CA GLU A 341 35.15 -5.48 -29.55
C GLU A 341 33.75 -5.72 -28.98
N TRP A 342 33.52 -6.92 -28.45
CA TRP A 342 32.31 -7.23 -27.69
C TRP A 342 32.30 -6.47 -26.37
N ARG A 343 31.22 -5.72 -26.14
CA ARG A 343 30.99 -4.98 -24.90
C ARG A 343 29.79 -5.55 -24.17
N LYS A 344 29.90 -5.66 -22.85
CA LYS A 344 28.78 -6.04 -21.98
C LYS A 344 27.81 -4.87 -21.89
N THR A 345 26.54 -5.09 -22.22
CA THR A 345 25.50 -4.05 -22.21
C THR A 345 24.46 -4.28 -21.11
N SER A 346 24.23 -5.54 -20.74
CA SER A 346 23.43 -5.87 -19.56
C SER A 346 23.81 -7.20 -18.94
N GLU A 347 23.48 -7.32 -17.66
CA GLU A 347 23.51 -8.55 -16.90
C GLU A 347 22.23 -8.66 -16.11
N SER A 348 21.63 -9.83 -16.15
CA SER A 348 20.47 -10.17 -15.35
C SER A 348 20.71 -11.54 -14.75
N ALA A 349 20.32 -11.72 -13.50
CA ALA A 349 20.52 -12.98 -12.79
C ALA A 349 19.33 -13.27 -11.90
N ILE A 350 19.01 -14.56 -11.78
CA ILE A 350 17.96 -15.08 -10.91
C ILE A 350 18.55 -16.28 -10.16
N ASP A 351 18.45 -16.18 -8.85
CA ASP A 351 18.86 -17.16 -7.86
C ASP A 351 17.59 -17.55 -7.10
N TYR A 352 17.01 -18.69 -7.49
CA TYR A 352 15.81 -19.27 -6.91
C TYR A 352 16.09 -19.87 -5.51
N ASP A 353 17.34 -20.25 -5.22
CA ASP A 353 17.74 -20.85 -3.95
C ASP A 353 17.69 -19.82 -2.82
N ASP A 354 18.36 -18.68 -3.03
CA ASP A 354 18.33 -17.54 -2.11
C ASP A 354 17.18 -16.56 -2.41
N ARG A 355 16.45 -16.80 -3.50
CA ARG A 355 15.28 -16.03 -3.94
C ARG A 355 15.60 -14.57 -4.19
N ARG A 356 16.64 -14.35 -4.97
CA ARG A 356 17.20 -13.05 -5.33
C ARG A 356 17.25 -12.92 -6.85
N ALA A 357 17.09 -11.69 -7.31
CA ALA A 357 17.22 -11.33 -8.70
C ALA A 357 17.96 -10.00 -8.84
N SER A 358 18.60 -9.82 -9.99
CA SER A 358 19.25 -8.56 -10.33
C SER A 358 19.13 -8.29 -11.81
N ILE A 359 19.06 -7.01 -12.16
CA ILE A 359 19.14 -6.53 -13.53
C ILE A 359 19.99 -5.26 -13.54
N PHE A 360 21.08 -5.28 -14.28
CA PHE A 360 21.99 -4.15 -14.43
C PHE A 360 22.30 -3.92 -15.90
N PHE A 361 22.25 -2.66 -16.31
CA PHE A 361 22.65 -2.17 -17.61
C PHE A 361 23.97 -1.42 -17.47
N TYR A 362 24.84 -1.60 -18.44
CA TYR A 362 26.19 -1.02 -18.47
C TYR A 362 26.24 0.03 -19.57
N GLY A 363 26.79 1.20 -19.25
CA GLY A 363 26.99 2.30 -20.20
C GLY A 363 28.27 2.14 -21.03
N GLU A 364 28.72 3.24 -21.63
CA GLU A 364 30.06 3.29 -22.26
C GLU A 364 31.18 3.15 -21.23
N ASP A 365 30.94 3.65 -20.01
CA ASP A 365 31.76 3.41 -18.84
C ASP A 365 31.31 2.09 -18.16
N PRO A 366 32.13 1.03 -18.17
CA PRO A 366 31.78 -0.26 -17.58
C PRO A 366 31.66 -0.21 -16.05
N ASP A 367 32.24 0.80 -15.39
CA ASP A 367 32.15 0.97 -13.94
C ASP A 367 30.81 1.61 -13.52
N VAL A 368 30.09 2.22 -14.46
CA VAL A 368 28.79 2.84 -14.23
C VAL A 368 27.67 1.89 -14.67
N ARG A 369 27.01 1.27 -13.69
CA ARG A 369 25.82 0.44 -13.90
C ARG A 369 24.55 1.12 -13.41
N VAL A 370 23.47 0.95 -14.16
CA VAL A 370 22.11 1.37 -13.78
C VAL A 370 21.23 0.14 -13.73
N GLY A 371 20.38 0.01 -12.72
CA GLY A 371 19.55 -1.17 -12.59
C GLY A 371 18.99 -1.36 -11.19
N SER A 372 18.62 -2.59 -10.88
CA SER A 372 18.00 -2.94 -9.61
C SER A 372 18.42 -4.33 -9.14
N TYR A 373 18.60 -4.44 -7.83
CA TYR A 373 18.60 -5.67 -7.07
C TYR A 373 17.21 -5.87 -6.47
N HIS A 374 16.74 -7.11 -6.49
CA HIS A 374 15.47 -7.57 -5.95
C HIS A 374 15.76 -8.76 -5.06
N GLY A 375 15.44 -8.67 -3.78
CA GLY A 375 15.77 -9.78 -2.90
C GLY A 375 15.61 -9.38 -1.46
N GLU A 376 15.33 -10.40 -0.65
CA GLU A 376 14.87 -10.18 0.71
C GLU A 376 13.62 -9.25 0.60
N GLY A 377 13.14 -8.52 1.56
CA GLY A 377 11.99 -7.60 1.36
C GLY A 377 12.42 -6.28 0.73
N THR A 378 13.26 -6.28 -0.31
CA THR A 378 13.90 -5.04 -0.77
C THR A 378 14.08 -4.97 -2.28
N ILE A 379 13.87 -3.76 -2.83
CA ILE A 379 14.38 -3.34 -4.12
C ILE A 379 15.46 -2.29 -3.88
N ALA A 380 16.64 -2.48 -4.46
CA ALA A 380 17.76 -1.55 -4.32
C ALA A 380 18.29 -1.12 -5.68
N MET A 381 18.50 0.18 -5.87
CA MET A 381 18.95 0.77 -7.14
C MET A 381 20.11 1.74 -6.91
N PRO A 382 21.15 1.78 -7.75
CA PRO A 382 22.14 2.86 -7.73
C PRO A 382 21.46 4.22 -7.92
N SER A 383 21.90 5.27 -7.21
CA SER A 383 21.21 6.56 -7.09
C SER A 383 20.87 7.17 -8.46
N GLY A 384 19.58 7.45 -8.67
CA GLY A 384 19.03 7.87 -9.98
C GLY A 384 17.57 7.46 -10.22
N GLY A 385 16.99 6.61 -9.36
CA GLY A 385 15.59 6.12 -9.44
C GLY A 385 14.49 7.14 -9.13
N GLY A 386 14.62 8.39 -9.59
CA GLY A 386 13.80 9.53 -9.20
C GLY A 386 12.28 9.34 -9.33
N SER A 387 11.81 8.53 -10.27
CA SER A 387 10.37 8.23 -10.44
C SER A 387 9.77 7.42 -9.28
N TRP A 388 10.56 6.58 -8.61
CA TRP A 388 10.09 5.70 -7.54
C TRP A 388 9.95 6.42 -6.19
N ARG A 389 10.65 7.55 -6.01
CA ARG A 389 10.56 8.35 -4.78
C ARG A 389 9.17 8.96 -4.56
N GLY A 390 8.48 9.34 -5.64
CA GLY A 390 7.13 9.90 -5.55
C GLY A 390 6.08 8.86 -5.15
N THR A 391 6.22 7.63 -5.64
CA THR A 391 5.26 6.54 -5.42
C THR A 391 5.51 5.78 -4.11
N PHE A 392 6.77 5.61 -3.70
CA PHE A 392 7.18 4.76 -2.57
C PHE A 392 7.89 5.51 -1.44
N GLY A 393 7.88 6.85 -1.45
CA GLY A 393 8.60 7.72 -0.51
C GLY A 393 8.58 7.31 0.98
N PRO A 394 7.48 6.81 1.57
CA PRO A 394 7.46 6.38 2.96
C PRO A 394 8.40 5.21 3.29
N VAL A 395 8.60 4.30 2.31
CA VAL A 395 9.41 3.08 2.42
C VAL A 395 10.76 3.19 1.69
N THR A 396 11.06 4.33 1.06
CA THR A 396 12.33 4.60 0.38
C THR A 396 13.38 5.21 1.33
N ARG A 397 14.63 4.76 1.22
CA ARG A 397 15.79 5.26 1.96
C ARG A 397 16.98 5.40 1.01
N GLU A 398 17.91 6.29 1.34
CA GLU A 398 19.18 6.42 0.63
C GLU A 398 20.30 5.81 1.48
N ARG A 399 21.17 5.00 0.88
CA ARG A 399 22.34 4.39 1.53
C ARG A 399 23.50 4.31 0.56
N ASN A 400 24.61 5.00 0.86
CA ASN A 400 25.87 4.91 0.10
C ASN A 400 25.65 4.98 -1.43
N ASP A 401 24.91 5.98 -1.89
CA ASP A 401 24.53 6.18 -3.30
C ASP A 401 23.61 5.09 -3.88
N TRP A 402 22.80 4.46 -3.04
CA TRP A 402 21.70 3.58 -3.44
C TRP A 402 20.37 4.06 -2.89
N THR A 403 19.35 4.01 -3.74
CA THR A 403 17.95 4.08 -3.35
C THR A 403 17.48 2.69 -2.95
N VAL A 404 17.09 2.53 -1.69
CA VAL A 404 16.58 1.27 -1.11
C VAL A 404 15.11 1.42 -0.81
N ILE A 405 14.28 0.53 -1.34
CA ILE A 405 12.83 0.50 -1.15
C ILE A 405 12.48 -0.78 -0.40
N ALA A 406 11.87 -0.66 0.77
CA ALA A 406 11.30 -1.80 1.46
C ALA A 406 10.00 -2.21 0.72
N MET A 407 10.14 -3.08 -0.28
CA MET A 407 9.04 -3.79 -0.93
C MET A 407 9.41 -5.23 -1.33
N PRO A 408 8.45 -6.18 -1.49
CA PRO A 408 8.79 -7.52 -1.93
C PRO A 408 9.38 -7.42 -3.33
N GLY A 409 10.58 -7.99 -3.55
CA GLY A 409 11.35 -7.77 -4.78
C GLY A 409 10.57 -8.04 -6.08
N TYR A 410 9.66 -9.02 -6.07
CA TYR A 410 8.86 -9.43 -7.23
C TYR A 410 7.44 -8.85 -7.26
N ALA A 411 7.08 -7.95 -6.33
CA ALA A 411 5.80 -7.24 -6.40
C ALA A 411 5.70 -6.31 -7.63
N VAL A 412 6.84 -6.05 -8.29
CA VAL A 412 7.01 -5.02 -9.31
C VAL A 412 7.55 -5.60 -10.62
N SER A 413 8.16 -6.78 -10.59
CA SER A 413 8.77 -7.42 -11.75
C SER A 413 8.59 -8.94 -11.64
N ASP A 414 8.03 -9.54 -12.68
CA ASP A 414 7.97 -11.00 -12.82
C ASP A 414 9.41 -11.53 -12.98
N PRO A 415 9.84 -12.60 -12.29
CA PRO A 415 11.16 -13.19 -12.50
C PRO A 415 11.45 -13.45 -13.99
N THR A 416 10.44 -13.91 -14.73
CA THR A 416 10.59 -14.21 -16.17
C THR A 416 10.82 -12.97 -17.04
N ASP A 417 10.50 -11.78 -16.54
CA ASP A 417 10.77 -10.50 -17.20
C ASP A 417 12.17 -9.96 -16.88
N VAL A 418 12.81 -10.41 -15.78
CA VAL A 418 14.16 -9.97 -15.38
C VAL A 418 15.22 -10.50 -16.35
N ALA A 419 15.09 -11.76 -16.76
CA ALA A 419 16.02 -12.43 -17.65
C ALA A 419 15.25 -13.20 -18.77
N PRO A 420 14.66 -12.46 -19.72
CA PRO A 420 13.74 -13.05 -20.68
C PRO A 420 14.46 -13.99 -21.65
N VAL A 421 13.89 -15.19 -21.84
CA VAL A 421 14.27 -16.13 -22.90
C VAL A 421 13.34 -15.91 -24.09
N PRO A 422 13.88 -15.76 -25.33
CA PRO A 422 13.07 -15.50 -26.52
C PRO A 422 11.90 -16.47 -26.69
N LYS A 423 10.76 -15.99 -27.18
CA LYS A 423 9.64 -16.86 -27.53
C LYS A 423 9.85 -17.36 -28.96
N ARG A 424 9.60 -18.65 -29.21
CA ARG A 424 9.73 -19.22 -30.55
C ARG A 424 8.66 -18.62 -31.46
N GLY A 425 9.09 -18.10 -32.59
CA GLY A 425 8.21 -17.69 -33.67
C GLY A 425 7.90 -18.84 -34.63
N ALA A 426 6.84 -18.67 -35.41
CA ALA A 426 6.39 -19.68 -36.37
C ALA A 426 7.41 -19.95 -37.49
N ALA A 427 8.33 -19.03 -37.76
CA ALA A 427 9.32 -19.13 -38.84
C ALA A 427 10.67 -19.74 -38.40
N TRP A 428 10.79 -20.18 -37.15
CA TRP A 428 12.03 -20.77 -36.65
C TRP A 428 12.25 -22.17 -37.22
N SER A 429 13.41 -22.39 -37.83
CA SER A 429 13.83 -23.68 -38.37
C SER A 429 15.02 -24.24 -37.58
N VAL A 430 15.17 -25.56 -37.57
CA VAL A 430 16.36 -26.20 -37.00
C VAL A 430 17.50 -26.08 -38.01
N ALA A 431 18.50 -25.26 -37.70
CA ALA A 431 19.67 -25.06 -38.55
C ALA A 431 20.72 -26.15 -38.34
N HIS A 432 20.84 -26.67 -37.11
CA HIS A 432 21.79 -27.73 -36.76
C HIS A 432 21.26 -28.54 -35.57
N SER A 433 21.49 -29.85 -35.56
CA SER A 433 21.09 -30.75 -34.47
C SER A 433 22.09 -31.89 -34.36
N ASN A 434 22.62 -32.11 -33.16
CA ASN A 434 23.43 -33.29 -32.83
C ASN A 434 23.15 -33.75 -31.39
N ALA A 435 23.95 -34.69 -30.88
CA ALA A 435 23.76 -35.25 -29.54
C ALA A 435 23.93 -34.23 -28.40
N SER A 436 24.72 -33.16 -28.59
CA SER A 436 25.05 -32.19 -27.54
C SER A 436 24.31 -30.87 -27.68
N VAL A 437 23.95 -30.45 -28.90
CA VAL A 437 23.35 -29.14 -29.18
C VAL A 437 22.23 -29.20 -30.21
N LEU A 438 21.27 -28.31 -30.04
CA LEU A 438 20.19 -28.05 -30.99
C LEU A 438 20.14 -26.55 -31.29
N VAL A 439 20.28 -26.18 -32.57
CA VAL A 439 20.37 -24.79 -33.01
C VAL A 439 19.15 -24.42 -33.85
N TYR A 440 18.39 -23.45 -33.36
CA TYR A 440 17.29 -22.83 -34.08
C TYR A 440 17.76 -21.56 -34.77
N GLN A 441 17.23 -21.29 -35.96
CA GLN A 441 17.49 -20.06 -36.69
C GLN A 441 16.18 -19.45 -37.24
N SER A 442 16.08 -18.13 -37.15
CA SER A 442 15.11 -17.33 -37.88
C SER A 442 15.81 -16.16 -38.58
N THR A 443 15.29 -15.76 -39.74
CA THR A 443 15.72 -14.57 -40.48
C THR A 443 14.59 -13.56 -40.62
N THR A 444 13.46 -13.77 -39.93
CA THR A 444 12.35 -12.82 -40.00
C THR A 444 12.62 -11.63 -39.09
N ALA A 445 12.28 -10.42 -39.57
CA ALA A 445 12.51 -9.21 -38.80
C ALA A 445 11.71 -9.19 -37.49
N ASP A 446 10.52 -9.80 -37.47
CA ASP A 446 9.66 -9.86 -36.28
C ASP A 446 10.26 -10.75 -35.18
N ASP A 447 10.78 -11.94 -35.53
CA ASP A 447 11.46 -12.82 -34.58
C ASP A 447 12.72 -12.16 -34.01
N ILE A 448 13.48 -11.47 -34.86
CA ILE A 448 14.70 -10.76 -34.45
C ILE A 448 14.35 -9.65 -33.46
N ARG A 449 13.31 -8.84 -33.73
CA ARG A 449 12.90 -7.74 -32.85
C ARG A 449 12.29 -8.23 -31.54
N THR A 450 11.43 -9.23 -31.58
CA THR A 450 10.73 -9.76 -30.38
C THR A 450 11.63 -10.57 -29.45
N ALA A 451 12.78 -11.06 -29.94
CA ALA A 451 13.81 -11.68 -29.09
C ALA A 451 14.43 -10.69 -28.07
N PHE A 452 14.17 -9.38 -28.22
CA PHE A 452 14.54 -8.34 -27.26
C PHE A 452 13.29 -7.54 -26.81
N SER A 453 13.13 -7.34 -25.51
CA SER A 453 12.06 -6.49 -24.95
C SER A 453 12.39 -4.99 -24.94
N THR A 454 13.62 -4.62 -25.30
CA THR A 454 14.15 -3.25 -25.29
C THR A 454 14.77 -2.91 -26.65
N SER A 455 14.55 -1.68 -27.13
CA SER A 455 15.05 -1.21 -28.42
C SER A 455 16.57 -1.03 -28.38
N TYR A 456 17.33 -1.96 -28.98
CA TYR A 456 18.78 -1.84 -29.11
C TYR A 456 19.18 -1.21 -30.47
N ALA A 457 20.40 -0.69 -30.56
CA ALA A 457 20.93 -0.06 -31.77
C ALA A 457 20.86 -0.99 -32.99
N GLY A 458 20.55 -0.44 -34.18
CA GLY A 458 20.49 -1.23 -35.42
C GLY A 458 19.29 -2.19 -35.56
N MET A 459 18.39 -2.26 -34.58
CA MET A 459 17.14 -3.03 -34.67
C MET A 459 15.92 -2.17 -35.09
N ASN A 460 16.14 -0.86 -35.25
CA ASN A 460 15.15 0.08 -35.76
C ASN A 460 15.08 0.04 -37.29
N GLY A 461 13.87 0.14 -37.84
CA GLY A 461 13.66 0.19 -39.28
C GLY A 461 13.69 -1.18 -39.96
N GLU A 462 13.71 -1.20 -41.29
CA GLU A 462 13.79 -2.45 -42.06
C GLU A 462 15.16 -3.15 -41.88
N LEU A 463 15.14 -4.48 -41.79
CA LEU A 463 16.34 -5.30 -41.61
C LEU A 463 16.73 -5.96 -42.93
N ALA A 464 18.04 -5.96 -43.21
CA ALA A 464 18.60 -6.60 -44.39
C ALA A 464 18.49 -8.13 -44.31
N ASN A 465 18.51 -8.78 -45.47
CA ASN A 465 18.34 -10.23 -45.61
C ASN A 465 19.45 -11.06 -44.94
N ASP A 466 20.60 -10.47 -44.61
CA ASP A 466 21.69 -11.12 -43.87
C ASP A 466 21.49 -11.08 -42.34
N SER A 467 20.41 -10.45 -41.88
CA SER A 467 20.03 -10.43 -40.46
C SER A 467 19.49 -11.80 -40.02
N TYR A 468 19.85 -12.23 -38.82
CA TYR A 468 19.40 -13.50 -38.28
C TYR A 468 19.30 -13.48 -36.75
N LEU A 469 18.49 -14.39 -36.24
CA LEU A 469 18.43 -14.84 -34.85
C LEU A 469 18.83 -16.32 -34.83
N ARG A 470 19.78 -16.68 -33.98
CA ARG A 470 20.18 -18.06 -33.70
C ARG A 470 20.05 -18.35 -32.23
N VAL A 471 19.41 -19.45 -31.88
CA VAL A 471 19.30 -19.91 -30.50
C VAL A 471 19.92 -21.28 -30.38
N VAL A 472 20.85 -21.42 -29.44
CA VAL A 472 21.56 -22.66 -29.13
C VAL A 472 20.99 -23.23 -27.86
N VAL A 473 20.45 -24.44 -27.95
CA VAL A 473 19.99 -25.25 -26.82
C VAL A 473 21.05 -26.30 -26.52
N ASP A 474 21.44 -26.40 -25.26
CA ASP A 474 22.27 -27.45 -24.71
C ASP A 474 21.39 -28.66 -24.39
N ARG A 475 21.63 -29.80 -25.05
CA ARG A 475 20.80 -30.99 -24.88
C ARG A 475 21.10 -31.76 -23.60
N GLU A 476 22.33 -31.66 -23.09
CA GLU A 476 22.75 -32.35 -21.87
C GLU A 476 22.16 -31.65 -20.64
N ARG A 477 22.24 -30.31 -20.60
CA ARG A 477 21.65 -29.50 -19.53
C ARG A 477 20.15 -29.25 -19.71
N GLY A 478 19.63 -29.41 -20.92
CA GLY A 478 18.22 -29.19 -21.23
C GLY A 478 17.79 -27.71 -21.17
N VAL A 479 18.70 -26.78 -21.46
CA VAL A 479 18.48 -25.32 -21.32
C VAL A 479 18.94 -24.56 -22.57
N VAL A 480 18.47 -23.33 -22.73
CA VAL A 480 19.02 -22.38 -23.70
C VAL A 480 20.38 -21.92 -23.18
N ASP A 481 21.41 -22.07 -24.01
CA ASP A 481 22.79 -21.70 -23.66
C ASP A 481 23.15 -20.32 -24.23
N THR A 482 22.95 -20.13 -25.53
CA THR A 482 23.36 -18.90 -26.21
C THR A 482 22.33 -18.44 -27.23
N VAL A 483 22.05 -17.15 -27.27
CA VAL A 483 21.25 -16.49 -28.32
C VAL A 483 22.14 -15.51 -29.06
N ARG A 484 22.29 -15.66 -30.38
CA ARG A 484 23.04 -14.75 -31.24
C ARG A 484 22.11 -14.04 -32.20
N ILE A 485 22.23 -12.73 -32.27
CA ILE A 485 21.48 -11.90 -33.21
C ILE A 485 22.46 -11.10 -34.04
N ARG A 486 22.25 -11.09 -35.34
CA ARG A 486 22.84 -10.11 -36.26
C ARG A 486 21.71 -9.28 -36.82
N ALA A 487 21.73 -7.98 -36.57
CA ALA A 487 20.75 -7.03 -37.06
C ALA A 487 21.45 -6.00 -37.94
N HIS A 488 21.11 -6.00 -39.24
CA HIS A 488 21.63 -5.03 -40.20
C HIS A 488 20.50 -4.12 -40.63
N SER A 489 20.54 -2.87 -40.17
CA SER A 489 19.51 -1.87 -40.45
C SER A 489 19.73 -1.27 -41.83
N LEU A 490 18.73 -1.38 -42.71
CA LEU A 490 18.75 -0.78 -44.05
C LEU A 490 18.67 0.75 -43.98
N ASP A 491 18.00 1.30 -42.96
CA ASP A 491 17.83 2.74 -42.77
C ASP A 491 19.14 3.43 -42.39
N SER A 492 19.94 2.79 -41.53
CA SER A 492 21.21 3.36 -41.04
C SER A 492 22.45 2.84 -41.76
N GLY A 493 22.33 1.74 -42.51
CA GLY A 493 23.46 1.04 -43.14
C GLY A 493 24.40 0.36 -42.14
N ASN A 494 24.03 0.29 -40.85
CA ASN A 494 24.86 -0.30 -39.81
C ASN A 494 24.41 -1.72 -39.45
N ALA A 495 25.38 -2.58 -39.16
CA ALA A 495 25.18 -3.91 -38.64
C ALA A 495 25.63 -4.00 -37.18
N TYR A 496 24.78 -4.57 -36.33
CA TYR A 496 25.08 -4.87 -34.94
C TYR A 496 24.96 -6.36 -34.69
N GLU A 497 25.84 -6.87 -33.84
CA GLU A 497 25.74 -8.23 -33.34
C GLU A 497 25.53 -8.22 -31.84
N TYR A 498 24.62 -9.09 -31.40
CA TYR A 498 24.30 -9.32 -30.00
C TYR A 498 24.53 -10.79 -29.67
N GLU A 499 25.12 -11.04 -28.51
CA GLU A 499 25.28 -12.37 -27.96
C GLU A 499 24.74 -12.38 -26.53
N MET A 500 23.66 -13.12 -26.30
CA MET A 500 23.13 -13.39 -24.97
C MET A 500 23.64 -14.75 -24.53
N ARG A 501 24.35 -14.82 -23.40
CA ARG A 501 24.84 -16.05 -22.80
C ARG A 501 24.04 -16.35 -21.55
N TYR A 502 23.53 -17.57 -21.44
CA TYR A 502 22.75 -18.07 -20.33
C TYR A 502 23.57 -19.13 -19.58
N GLY A 503 24.06 -18.77 -18.40
CA GLY A 503 24.61 -19.73 -17.43
C GLY A 503 23.50 -20.36 -16.63
N ALA A 504 22.61 -21.13 -17.27
CA ALA A 504 21.48 -21.80 -16.62
C ALA A 504 21.88 -23.19 -16.09
N GLY A 505 21.38 -23.55 -14.91
CA GLY A 505 21.68 -24.83 -14.25
C GLY A 505 22.99 -24.87 -13.48
N GLU A 506 23.72 -23.75 -13.42
CA GLU A 506 24.84 -23.56 -12.50
C GLU A 506 24.35 -22.93 -11.19
N THR A 507 25.11 -23.06 -10.10
CA THR A 507 24.86 -22.29 -8.88
C THR A 507 25.09 -20.82 -9.18
N VAL A 508 24.01 -20.07 -9.32
CA VAL A 508 24.04 -18.61 -9.48
C VAL A 508 23.84 -18.00 -8.12
N ASP A 509 24.86 -17.31 -7.62
CA ASP A 509 24.74 -16.47 -6.44
C ASP A 509 24.45 -15.03 -6.89
N VAL A 510 23.30 -14.50 -6.47
CA VAL A 510 22.97 -13.08 -6.60
C VAL A 510 23.25 -12.40 -5.28
N GLU A 511 24.44 -11.82 -5.16
CA GLU A 511 24.87 -11.15 -3.94
C GLU A 511 24.09 -9.84 -3.70
N ARG A 512 23.72 -9.63 -2.43
CA ARG A 512 23.19 -8.35 -1.97
C ARG A 512 24.27 -7.28 -2.13
N PRO A 513 23.99 -6.11 -2.73
CA PRO A 513 25.00 -5.06 -2.86
C PRO A 513 25.59 -4.65 -1.50
N GLU A 514 26.91 -4.71 -1.34
CA GLU A 514 27.58 -4.39 -0.07
C GLU A 514 27.24 -2.98 0.43
N ALA A 515 27.12 -2.03 -0.50
CA ALA A 515 26.81 -0.63 -0.24
C ALA A 515 25.48 -0.43 0.52
N ILE A 516 24.48 -1.30 0.36
CA ILE A 516 23.22 -1.17 1.10
C ILE A 516 23.30 -1.76 2.51
N GLY A 517 24.36 -2.53 2.80
CA GLY A 517 24.62 -3.16 4.09
C GLY A 517 23.56 -4.20 4.51
N SER A 518 23.74 -4.76 5.70
CA SER A 518 22.77 -5.67 6.32
C SER A 518 21.46 -4.95 6.68
N ARG A 519 20.38 -5.73 6.76
CA ARG A 519 19.07 -5.22 7.20
C ARG A 519 19.12 -4.81 8.68
N SER A 520 18.64 -3.61 8.96
CA SER A 520 18.44 -3.12 10.32
C SER A 520 17.20 -3.75 10.95
N PRO A 521 17.11 -3.83 12.30
CA PRO A 521 15.91 -4.32 12.98
C PRO A 521 14.64 -3.51 12.64
N LEU A 522 14.80 -2.23 12.33
CA LEU A 522 13.69 -1.36 11.93
C LEU A 522 13.18 -1.68 10.52
N GLU A 523 14.06 -2.11 9.61
CA GLU A 523 13.66 -2.59 8.28
C GLU A 523 12.89 -3.90 8.37
N TRP A 524 13.34 -4.82 9.23
CA TRP A 524 12.57 -6.02 9.55
C TRP A 524 11.20 -5.70 10.14
N ALA A 525 11.11 -4.73 11.06
CA ALA A 525 9.84 -4.31 11.64
C ALA A 525 8.92 -3.64 10.61
N TRP A 526 9.47 -2.84 9.69
CA TRP A 526 8.70 -2.20 8.63
C TRP A 526 8.23 -3.18 7.57
N ASP A 527 9.04 -4.16 7.20
CA ASP A 527 8.62 -5.26 6.33
C ASP A 527 7.43 -6.02 6.93
N VAL A 528 7.42 -6.22 8.24
CA VAL A 528 6.29 -6.85 8.95
C VAL A 528 5.03 -5.95 9.01
N LEU A 529 5.19 -4.63 8.91
CA LEU A 529 4.08 -3.66 9.01
C LEU A 529 3.51 -3.21 7.66
N TYR A 530 4.33 -3.15 6.61
CA TYR A 530 3.94 -2.73 5.27
C TYR A 530 3.62 -3.89 4.34
N TYR A 531 4.20 -5.06 4.56
CA TYR A 531 3.67 -6.28 3.95
C TYR A 531 2.44 -6.69 4.70
#